data_AF-A0A1A8RRG5-F1
#
_entry.id   AF-A0A1A8RRG5-F1
#
_cell.length_a   1.000
_cell.length_b   1.000
_cell.length_c   1.000
_cell.angle_alpha   90.00
_cell.angle_beta   90.00
_cell.angle_gamma   90.00
#
_symmetry.space_group_name_H-M   'P 1'
#
loop_
_entity.id
_entity.type
_entity.pdbx_description
1 polymer ?
#
loop_
_entity_poly.entity_id
_entity_poly.type
_entity_poly.pdbx_seq_one_letter_code
_entity_poly.pdbx_strand_id
1 'polypeptide(L)'
;MEDVYQQFQAKQSGENRAEGLPAVALPRDKDPFWDPVEPLLLGTAHLWLQSLAFRISLEEQLEVLGSEGTEEAILQAQLVPCTSTGLPLGEDDILIDPSEVLGRRLDFQLVLDQCCGVRWIRDARNRGIQIGFRLFDHSQPIFTPAVWHNINPLLDHRVHFASLHTSQHLLDYLQSSAVVLELWGLQEGCCPLSSSLESVRMTGEGIFIIDESGPSEAAVVDSAELSCCVRALQQDLEELKSVNASLRKENHSLREHLHTSRTGAEATR
;
A
#
# COMPACT_ATOMS: atom_id res chain seq x y z
N MET A 1 -27.02 22.37 15.68
CA MET A 1 -28.11 21.42 16.04
C MET A 1 -27.80 20.72 17.35
N GLU A 2 -26.55 20.30 17.56
CA GLU A 2 -26.01 19.86 18.85
C GLU A 2 -26.34 20.83 20.00
N ASP A 3 -26.02 22.13 19.88
CA ASP A 3 -26.33 23.14 20.90
C ASP A 3 -27.82 23.18 21.30
N VAL A 4 -28.72 22.97 20.33
CA VAL A 4 -30.17 23.00 20.55
C VAL A 4 -30.63 21.74 21.28
N TYR A 5 -30.01 20.60 20.97
CA TYR A 5 -30.29 19.32 21.64
C TYR A 5 -29.79 19.31 23.09
N GLN A 6 -28.57 19.80 23.32
CA GLN A 6 -28.00 19.93 24.66
C GLN A 6 -28.84 20.89 25.53
N GLN A 7 -29.27 22.04 24.97
CA GLN A 7 -30.19 22.96 25.66
C GLN A 7 -31.57 22.34 25.94
N PHE A 8 -32.09 21.50 25.04
CA PHE A 8 -33.37 20.82 25.24
C PHE A 8 -33.28 19.75 26.35
N GLN A 9 -32.20 18.97 26.40
CA GLN A 9 -31.98 18.01 27.48
C GLN A 9 -31.76 18.67 28.84
N ALA A 10 -31.00 19.77 28.90
CA ALA A 10 -30.83 20.55 30.13
C ALA A 10 -32.17 21.08 30.67
N LYS A 11 -33.10 21.46 29.77
CA LYS A 11 -34.46 21.86 30.14
C LYS A 11 -35.34 20.71 30.61
N GLN A 12 -35.15 19.48 30.08
CA GLN A 12 -35.91 18.30 30.48
C GLN A 12 -35.46 17.67 31.80
N SER A 13 -34.17 17.77 32.13
CA SER A 13 -33.58 17.16 33.34
C SER A 13 -33.92 17.89 34.64
N GLY A 14 -34.61 19.04 34.57
CA GLY A 14 -35.19 19.69 35.75
C GLY A 14 -34.15 20.25 36.73
N GLU A 15 -32.97 20.66 36.26
CA GLU A 15 -32.03 21.42 37.07
C GLU A 15 -32.55 22.85 37.30
N ASN A 16 -33.37 23.02 38.34
CA ASN A 16 -33.60 24.31 38.95
C ASN A 16 -32.31 24.76 39.67
N ARG A 17 -31.41 25.50 39.01
CA ARG A 17 -30.64 26.57 39.68
C ARG A 17 -29.77 27.47 38.79
N ALA A 18 -29.87 28.75 39.13
CA ALA A 18 -28.88 29.83 39.08
C ALA A 18 -28.26 30.20 37.73
N GLU A 19 -28.58 31.41 37.29
CA GLU A 19 -27.88 32.19 36.27
C GLU A 19 -26.35 32.09 36.46
N GLY A 20 -25.64 31.50 35.49
CA GLY A 20 -24.19 31.66 35.35
C GLY A 20 -23.31 30.40 35.30
N LEU A 21 -23.84 29.17 35.33
CA LEU A 21 -23.03 27.96 35.15
C LEU A 21 -23.16 27.41 33.72
N PRO A 22 -22.05 27.01 33.05
CA PRO A 22 -22.11 26.43 31.71
C PRO A 22 -22.90 25.11 31.75
N ALA A 23 -23.75 24.91 30.74
CA ALA A 23 -24.59 23.73 30.59
C ALA A 23 -23.77 22.44 30.78
N VAL A 24 -24.30 21.48 31.54
CA VAL A 24 -23.68 20.16 31.71
C VAL A 24 -23.57 19.50 30.34
N ALA A 25 -22.38 19.56 29.74
CA ALA A 25 -22.08 18.92 28.47
C ALA A 25 -22.25 17.40 28.66
N LEU A 26 -23.09 16.79 27.81
CA LEU A 26 -23.21 15.34 27.80
C LEU A 26 -21.83 14.71 27.51
N PRO A 27 -21.51 13.54 28.09
CA PRO A 27 -20.40 12.75 27.60
C PRO A 27 -20.61 12.50 26.09
N ARG A 28 -19.57 12.73 25.30
CA ARG A 28 -19.59 12.65 23.81
C ARG A 28 -20.25 11.37 23.30
N ASP A 29 -20.07 10.26 24.00
CA ASP A 29 -20.62 8.94 23.68
C ASP A 29 -22.16 8.83 23.78
N LYS A 30 -22.83 9.83 24.36
CA LYS A 30 -24.28 9.86 24.58
C LYS A 30 -24.99 10.95 23.78
N ASP A 31 -24.24 11.75 23.03
CA ASP A 31 -24.82 12.80 22.20
C ASP A 31 -25.03 12.27 20.77
N PRO A 32 -26.29 12.05 20.33
CA PRO A 32 -26.61 11.56 18.99
C PRO A 32 -26.30 12.59 17.89
N PHE A 33 -25.88 13.81 18.24
CA PHE A 33 -25.45 14.85 17.31
C PHE A 33 -23.95 15.17 17.40
N TRP A 34 -23.19 14.48 18.26
CA TRP A 34 -21.74 14.62 18.33
C TRP A 34 -21.07 13.84 17.20
N ASP A 35 -20.38 14.56 16.33
CA ASP A 35 -19.59 14.01 15.23
C ASP A 35 -18.09 14.14 15.57
N PRO A 36 -17.35 13.04 15.77
CA PRO A 36 -15.94 13.11 16.11
C PRO A 36 -15.14 13.77 14.99
N VAL A 37 -14.14 14.56 15.36
CA VAL A 37 -13.28 15.19 14.36
C VAL A 37 -12.31 14.16 13.81
N GLU A 38 -12.43 13.85 12.52
CA GLU A 38 -11.64 12.83 11.85
C GLU A 38 -10.42 13.43 11.10
N PRO A 39 -9.33 12.64 10.93
CA PRO A 39 -8.22 13.01 10.07
C PRO A 39 -8.68 13.18 8.61
N LEU A 40 -8.18 14.22 7.93
CA LEU A 40 -8.52 14.49 6.52
C LEU A 40 -7.32 14.20 5.62
N LEU A 41 -7.50 13.42 4.56
CA LEU A 41 -6.47 13.26 3.53
C LEU A 41 -6.34 14.58 2.74
N LEU A 42 -5.21 15.25 2.90
CA LEU A 42 -4.92 16.54 2.25
C LEU A 42 -4.38 16.36 0.84
N GLY A 43 -3.51 15.36 0.66
CA GLY A 43 -2.89 15.07 -0.62
C GLY A 43 -1.93 13.89 -0.56
N THR A 44 -1.36 13.56 -1.71
CA THR A 44 -0.41 12.45 -1.83
C THR A 44 0.85 12.86 -2.60
N ALA A 45 1.95 12.21 -2.27
CA ALA A 45 3.22 12.27 -2.98
C ALA A 45 3.68 10.85 -3.33
N HIS A 46 4.43 10.71 -4.42
CA HIS A 46 4.88 9.40 -4.90
C HIS A 46 6.40 9.35 -4.91
N LEU A 47 6.99 8.49 -4.09
CA LEU A 47 8.44 8.28 -4.01
C LEU A 47 8.81 7.01 -4.78
N TRP A 48 9.51 7.14 -5.90
CA TRP A 48 9.84 6.01 -6.77
C TRP A 48 10.88 5.09 -6.14
N LEU A 49 10.63 3.78 -6.19
CA LEU A 49 11.48 2.78 -5.55
C LEU A 49 12.62 2.26 -6.43
N GLN A 50 12.66 2.70 -7.69
CA GLN A 50 13.56 2.14 -8.72
C GLN A 50 15.04 2.20 -8.33
N SER A 51 15.46 3.24 -7.60
CA SER A 51 16.83 3.38 -7.10
C SER A 51 17.27 2.21 -6.22
N LEU A 52 16.34 1.64 -5.42
CA LEU A 52 16.63 0.53 -4.52
C LEU A 52 16.94 -0.78 -5.25
N ALA A 53 16.38 -0.99 -6.46
CA ALA A 53 16.70 -2.15 -7.28
C ALA A 53 18.20 -2.19 -7.65
N PHE A 54 18.87 -1.04 -7.69
CA PHE A 54 20.30 -0.89 -7.94
C PHE A 54 21.11 -0.61 -6.67
N ARG A 55 20.46 -0.61 -5.50
CA ARG A 55 21.06 -0.20 -4.21
C ARG A 55 21.66 1.21 -4.25
N ILE A 56 21.00 2.12 -4.95
CA ILE A 56 21.38 3.54 -5.01
C ILE A 56 20.54 4.32 -4.00
N SER A 57 21.18 5.20 -3.22
CA SER A 57 20.48 6.14 -2.35
C SER A 57 19.74 7.20 -3.16
N LEU A 58 18.53 7.53 -2.75
CA LEU A 58 17.70 8.55 -3.37
C LEU A 58 17.29 9.58 -2.31
N GLU A 59 17.43 10.86 -2.65
CA GLU A 59 16.91 11.99 -1.88
C GLU A 59 16.05 12.84 -2.82
N GLU A 60 14.78 13.04 -2.46
CA GLU A 60 13.82 13.78 -3.28
C GLU A 60 13.04 14.81 -2.46
N GLN A 61 12.70 15.91 -3.14
CA GLN A 61 11.73 16.90 -2.66
C GLN A 61 10.44 16.69 -3.45
N LEU A 62 9.44 16.12 -2.79
CA LEU A 62 8.20 15.69 -3.40
C LEU A 62 7.10 16.73 -3.15
N GLU A 63 6.43 17.15 -4.21
CA GLU A 63 5.21 17.96 -4.09
C GLU A 63 4.05 17.06 -3.65
N VAL A 64 3.43 17.41 -2.53
CA VAL A 64 2.21 16.76 -2.07
C VAL A 64 1.04 17.43 -2.77
N LEU A 65 0.35 16.69 -3.63
CA LEU A 65 -0.75 17.21 -4.44
C LEU A 65 -2.11 16.84 -3.82
N GLY A 66 -2.97 17.83 -3.65
CA GLY A 66 -4.36 17.64 -3.25
C GLY A 66 -5.25 17.12 -4.38
N SER A 67 -6.53 16.90 -4.09
CA SER A 67 -7.51 16.38 -5.07
C SER A 67 -7.64 17.24 -6.32
N GLU A 68 -7.44 18.56 -6.18
CA GLU A 68 -7.54 19.53 -7.26
C GLU A 68 -6.21 19.72 -8.02
N GLY A 69 -5.17 18.93 -7.70
CA GLY A 69 -3.83 19.09 -8.24
C GLY A 69 -3.09 20.31 -7.69
N THR A 70 -3.58 20.90 -6.60
CA THR A 70 -2.89 21.99 -5.90
C THR A 70 -1.79 21.45 -5.00
N GLU A 71 -0.65 22.11 -4.99
CA GLU A 71 0.41 21.83 -4.02
C GLU A 71 -0.11 22.15 -2.61
N GLU A 72 -0.08 21.16 -1.72
CA GLU A 72 -0.46 21.27 -0.31
C GLU A 72 0.77 21.41 0.62
N ALA A 73 1.90 20.79 0.24
CA ALA A 73 3.19 20.89 0.92
C ALA A 73 4.32 20.35 0.03
N ILE A 74 5.57 20.55 0.45
CA ILE A 74 6.75 19.88 -0.12
C ILE A 74 7.34 18.94 0.94
N LEU A 75 7.41 17.65 0.64
CA LEU A 75 7.93 16.61 1.51
C LEU A 75 9.36 16.24 1.11
N GLN A 76 10.29 16.30 2.07
CA GLN A 76 11.65 15.79 1.89
C GLN A 76 11.71 14.34 2.34
N ALA A 77 12.01 13.44 1.40
CA ALA A 77 12.05 12.01 1.64
C ALA A 77 13.30 11.37 1.02
N GLN A 78 13.79 10.32 1.67
CA GLN A 78 14.97 9.59 1.24
C GLN A 78 14.75 8.08 1.27
N LEU A 79 15.35 7.39 0.30
CA LEU A 79 15.54 5.95 0.30
C LEU A 79 17.03 5.66 0.46
N VAL A 80 17.41 5.02 1.55
CA VAL A 80 18.81 4.74 1.87
C VAL A 80 19.03 3.23 1.94
N PRO A 81 19.58 2.60 0.89
CA PRO A 81 20.09 1.24 0.96
C PRO A 81 21.09 1.13 2.11
N CYS A 82 20.93 0.11 2.95
CA CYS A 82 21.74 -0.04 4.15
C CYS A 82 22.12 -1.50 4.38
N THR A 83 23.02 -1.72 5.32
CA THR A 83 23.35 -3.05 5.83
C THR A 83 22.29 -3.52 6.84
N SER A 84 22.37 -4.78 7.26
CA SER A 84 21.52 -5.32 8.32
C SER A 84 21.59 -4.56 9.65
N THR A 85 22.66 -3.77 9.86
CA THR A 85 22.86 -2.94 11.06
C THR A 85 22.37 -1.49 10.89
N GLY A 86 21.83 -1.16 9.71
CA GLY A 86 21.34 0.19 9.39
C GLY A 86 22.43 1.18 8.95
N LEU A 87 23.66 0.73 8.69
CA LEU A 87 24.70 1.57 8.08
C LEU A 87 24.45 1.74 6.58
N PRO A 88 24.49 2.96 6.03
CA PRO A 88 24.25 3.21 4.61
C PRO A 88 25.31 2.51 3.75
N LEU A 89 24.88 2.00 2.58
CA LEU A 89 25.77 1.40 1.59
C LEU A 89 26.59 2.47 0.86
N GLY A 90 27.81 2.12 0.47
CA GLY A 90 28.71 3.02 -0.28
C GLY A 90 28.53 2.90 -1.79
N GLU A 91 29.31 3.66 -2.55
CA GLU A 91 29.30 3.59 -4.02
C GLU A 91 29.76 2.23 -4.56
N ASP A 92 30.61 1.53 -3.81
CA ASP A 92 31.12 0.18 -4.17
C ASP A 92 30.04 -0.92 -4.11
N ASP A 93 28.93 -0.67 -3.40
CA ASP A 93 27.83 -1.63 -3.21
C ASP A 93 26.70 -1.47 -4.24
N ILE A 94 26.82 -0.50 -5.15
CA ILE A 94 25.85 -0.23 -6.23
C ILE A 94 25.87 -1.39 -7.23
N LEU A 95 24.69 -1.88 -7.59
CA LEU A 95 24.52 -2.95 -8.57
C LEU A 95 24.40 -2.38 -9.99
N ILE A 96 24.98 -3.07 -10.97
CA ILE A 96 24.81 -2.74 -12.40
C ILE A 96 23.54 -3.41 -12.94
N ASP A 97 23.38 -4.71 -12.66
CA ASP A 97 22.17 -5.45 -13.02
C ASP A 97 21.26 -5.61 -11.78
N PRO A 98 20.03 -5.11 -11.82
CA PRO A 98 19.10 -5.22 -10.70
C PRO A 98 18.74 -6.67 -10.38
N SER A 99 18.90 -7.61 -11.32
CA SER A 99 18.67 -9.04 -11.11
C SER A 99 19.64 -9.65 -10.08
N GLU A 100 20.78 -9.00 -9.82
CA GLU A 100 21.75 -9.45 -8.82
C GLU A 100 21.23 -9.40 -7.38
N VAL A 101 20.14 -8.66 -7.12
CA VAL A 101 19.51 -8.62 -5.79
C VAL A 101 18.66 -9.87 -5.50
N LEU A 102 18.25 -10.61 -6.54
CA LEU A 102 17.35 -11.76 -6.40
C LEU A 102 17.95 -12.84 -5.49
N GLY A 103 17.14 -13.31 -4.53
CA GLY A 103 17.52 -14.31 -3.54
C GLY A 103 18.56 -13.83 -2.51
N ARG A 104 19.04 -12.58 -2.61
CA ARG A 104 19.93 -11.97 -1.63
C ARG A 104 19.12 -11.16 -0.62
N ARG A 105 19.79 -10.80 0.47
CA ARG A 105 19.26 -9.87 1.46
C ARG A 105 19.35 -8.43 0.93
N LEU A 106 18.28 -7.66 1.11
CA LEU A 106 18.17 -6.25 0.80
C LEU A 106 17.62 -5.53 2.03
N ASP A 107 18.38 -4.58 2.57
CA ASP A 107 17.95 -3.71 3.65
C ASP A 107 17.97 -2.26 3.15
N PHE A 108 16.96 -1.48 3.53
CA PHE A 108 16.94 -0.05 3.25
C PHE A 108 16.11 0.71 4.29
N GLN A 109 16.34 2.01 4.37
CA GLN A 109 15.61 2.92 5.22
C GLN A 109 14.80 3.90 4.38
N LEU A 110 13.51 4.04 4.69
CA LEU A 110 12.70 5.17 4.28
C LEU A 110 12.85 6.25 5.35
N VAL A 111 13.32 7.42 4.96
CA VAL A 111 13.49 8.57 5.86
C VAL A 111 12.58 9.69 5.37
N LEU A 112 11.77 10.22 6.28
CA LEU A 112 10.96 11.41 6.07
C LEU A 112 11.54 12.51 6.96
N ASP A 113 12.29 13.44 6.36
CA ASP A 113 13.06 14.43 7.12
C ASP A 113 12.17 15.56 7.62
N GLN A 114 11.52 16.24 6.68
CA GLN A 114 10.69 17.40 6.97
C GLN A 114 9.61 17.60 5.90
N CYS A 115 8.55 18.29 6.30
CA CYS A 115 7.54 18.81 5.39
C CYS A 115 7.63 20.34 5.41
N CYS A 116 7.45 20.98 4.26
CA CYS A 116 7.59 22.43 4.09
C CYS A 116 6.31 23.03 3.53
N GLY A 117 5.98 24.25 3.95
CA GLY A 117 4.94 25.04 3.33
C GLY A 117 3.52 24.51 3.51
N VAL A 118 3.27 23.71 4.57
CA VAL A 118 2.00 23.02 4.80
C VAL A 118 0.82 24.00 4.82
N ARG A 119 0.01 23.98 3.75
CA ARG A 119 -1.12 24.92 3.57
C ARG A 119 -2.20 24.74 4.63
N TRP A 120 -2.49 23.49 5.00
CA TRP A 120 -3.46 23.14 6.03
C TRP A 120 -3.26 23.90 7.35
N ILE A 121 -2.00 24.05 7.78
CA ILE A 121 -1.61 24.74 9.02
C ILE A 121 -1.51 26.25 8.80
N ARG A 122 -1.15 26.70 7.59
CA ARG A 122 -1.17 28.11 7.22
C ARG A 122 -2.59 28.70 7.31
N ASP A 123 -3.59 27.92 6.92
CA ASP A 123 -4.99 28.32 6.94
C ASP A 123 -5.57 28.35 8.37
N ALA A 124 -5.18 27.40 9.23
CA ALA A 124 -5.45 27.50 10.67
C ALA A 124 -4.30 26.91 11.52
N ARG A 125 -3.73 27.76 12.39
CA ARG A 125 -2.52 27.43 13.16
C ARG A 125 -2.74 26.38 14.25
N ASN A 126 -3.97 26.08 14.62
CA ASN A 126 -4.31 25.06 15.63
C ASN A 126 -4.34 23.63 15.07
N ARG A 127 -3.98 23.45 13.80
CA ARG A 127 -3.98 22.15 13.12
C ARG A 127 -2.65 21.42 13.23
N GLY A 128 -2.69 20.12 12.94
CA GLY A 128 -1.51 19.27 12.84
C GLY A 128 -1.51 18.44 11.56
N ILE A 129 -0.44 17.69 11.37
CA ILE A 129 -0.32 16.74 10.27
C ILE A 129 0.29 15.41 10.72
N GLN A 130 0.04 14.36 9.93
CA GLN A 130 0.74 13.08 9.93
C GLN A 130 0.99 12.64 8.50
N ILE A 131 1.98 11.78 8.29
CA ILE A 131 2.21 11.14 7.01
C ILE A 131 1.94 9.65 7.17
N GLY A 132 1.05 9.12 6.33
CA GLY A 132 0.74 7.71 6.22
C GLY A 132 1.38 7.11 4.98
N PHE A 133 1.88 5.89 5.06
CA PHE A 133 2.37 5.18 3.90
C PHE A 133 2.28 3.68 4.08
N ARG A 134 2.28 2.98 2.95
CA ARG A 134 2.30 1.52 2.88
C ARG A 134 3.40 1.11 1.92
N LEU A 135 4.17 0.11 2.31
CA LEU A 135 5.25 -0.41 1.49
C LEU A 135 5.00 -1.90 1.22
N PHE A 136 5.04 -2.27 -0.06
CA PHE A 136 4.88 -3.65 -0.52
C PHE A 136 3.62 -4.33 0.05
N ASP A 137 3.61 -5.67 0.16
CA ASP A 137 2.47 -6.49 0.63
C ASP A 137 2.09 -6.28 2.11
N HIS A 138 2.53 -5.19 2.76
CA HIS A 138 2.05 -4.84 4.09
C HIS A 138 0.60 -4.36 4.03
N SER A 139 -0.31 -5.05 4.72
CA SER A 139 -1.72 -4.66 4.78
C SER A 139 -1.96 -3.37 5.58
N GLN A 140 -1.12 -3.09 6.57
CA GLN A 140 -1.33 -2.00 7.52
C GLN A 140 -0.49 -0.77 7.19
N PRO A 141 -1.08 0.44 7.17
CA PRO A 141 -0.34 1.68 6.97
C PRO A 141 0.54 2.04 8.19
N ILE A 142 1.71 2.57 7.91
CA ILE A 142 2.64 3.13 8.88
C ILE A 142 2.44 4.64 8.91
N PHE A 143 2.35 5.23 10.11
CA PHE A 143 2.10 6.65 10.30
C PHE A 143 3.25 7.30 11.07
N THR A 144 3.63 8.50 10.66
CA THR A 144 4.53 9.34 11.46
C THR A 144 3.84 9.82 12.73
N PRO A 145 4.59 10.21 13.76
CA PRO A 145 4.05 10.98 14.88
C PRO A 145 3.32 12.25 14.39
N ALA A 146 2.27 12.64 15.10
CA ALA A 146 1.53 13.86 14.80
C ALA A 146 2.36 15.10 15.17
N VAL A 147 2.51 16.03 14.23
CA VAL A 147 3.17 17.32 14.46
C VAL A 147 2.15 18.43 14.34
N TRP A 148 2.09 19.31 15.36
CA TRP A 148 1.09 20.36 15.49
C TRP A 148 1.72 21.74 15.39
N HIS A 149 0.93 22.72 14.94
CA HIS A 149 1.24 24.15 15.03
C HIS A 149 2.52 24.60 14.31
N ASN A 150 3.02 23.80 13.37
CA ASN A 150 4.25 24.09 12.63
C ASN A 150 4.00 23.96 11.12
N ILE A 151 4.23 25.04 10.36
CA ILE A 151 4.07 25.09 8.90
C ILE A 151 5.19 24.32 8.19
N ASN A 152 6.36 24.21 8.82
CA ASN A 152 7.52 23.48 8.32
C ASN A 152 7.95 22.42 9.35
N PRO A 153 7.13 21.37 9.59
CA PRO A 153 7.41 20.39 10.63
C PRO A 153 8.62 19.52 10.27
N LEU A 154 9.53 19.37 11.23
CA LEU A 154 10.56 18.34 11.23
C LEU A 154 9.90 17.03 11.65
N LEU A 155 10.00 16.02 10.79
CA LEU A 155 9.40 14.71 11.01
C LEU A 155 10.45 13.74 11.59
N ASP A 156 11.66 13.78 11.04
CA ASP A 156 12.83 12.97 11.41
C ASP A 156 12.44 11.48 11.62
N HIS A 157 11.55 10.99 10.74
CA HIS A 157 10.95 9.68 10.87
C HIS A 157 11.67 8.68 9.97
N ARG A 158 12.27 7.67 10.58
CA ARG A 158 13.04 6.65 9.88
C ARG A 158 12.44 5.28 10.11
N VAL A 159 12.22 4.55 9.02
CA VAL A 159 11.71 3.18 9.05
C VAL A 159 12.65 2.28 8.26
N HIS A 160 13.10 1.19 8.91
CA HIS A 160 14.00 0.20 8.31
C HIS A 160 13.19 -0.99 7.80
N PHE A 161 13.34 -1.28 6.51
CA PHE A 161 12.79 -2.45 5.85
C PHE A 161 13.88 -3.45 5.46
N ALA A 162 13.59 -4.73 5.62
CA ALA A 162 14.47 -5.82 5.25
C ALA A 162 13.72 -6.90 4.47
N SER A 163 14.28 -7.27 3.33
CA SER A 163 13.97 -8.52 2.63
C SER A 163 15.14 -9.47 2.86
N LEU A 164 14.90 -10.63 3.50
CA LEU A 164 15.95 -11.63 3.73
C LEU A 164 16.29 -12.37 2.43
N HIS A 165 15.28 -12.58 1.58
CA HIS A 165 15.42 -13.21 0.27
C HIS A 165 14.55 -12.46 -0.73
N THR A 166 15.16 -11.54 -1.49
CA THR A 166 14.40 -10.73 -2.45
C THR A 166 13.77 -11.60 -3.55
N SER A 167 12.45 -11.60 -3.61
CA SER A 167 11.67 -12.31 -4.62
C SER A 167 11.64 -11.55 -5.95
N GLN A 168 11.26 -12.22 -7.03
CA GLN A 168 11.03 -11.56 -8.32
C GLN A 168 9.91 -10.51 -8.20
N HIS A 169 8.84 -10.82 -7.47
CA HIS A 169 7.73 -9.89 -7.25
C HIS A 169 8.17 -8.61 -6.52
N LEU A 170 9.03 -8.73 -5.50
CA LEU A 170 9.59 -7.57 -4.83
C LEU A 170 10.50 -6.77 -5.78
N LEU A 171 11.33 -7.43 -6.60
CA LEU A 171 12.15 -6.74 -7.59
C LEU A 171 11.30 -5.97 -8.60
N ASP A 172 10.26 -6.60 -9.15
CA ASP A 172 9.34 -5.98 -10.11
C ASP A 172 8.62 -4.77 -9.46
N TYR A 173 8.21 -4.90 -8.20
CA TYR A 173 7.64 -3.80 -7.41
C TYR A 173 8.63 -2.64 -7.26
N LEU A 174 9.87 -2.91 -6.87
CA LEU A 174 10.91 -1.87 -6.75
C LEU A 174 11.13 -1.15 -8.09
N GLN A 175 11.12 -1.87 -9.21
CA GLN A 175 11.41 -1.28 -10.53
C GLN A 175 10.25 -0.46 -11.13
N SER A 176 9.00 -0.77 -10.77
CA SER A 176 7.82 -0.24 -11.46
C SER A 176 6.87 0.56 -10.57
N SER A 177 7.07 0.53 -9.25
CA SER A 177 6.16 1.13 -8.28
C SER A 177 6.80 2.26 -7.48
N ALA A 178 5.94 3.06 -6.87
CA ALA A 178 6.30 4.12 -5.93
C ALA A 178 5.60 3.88 -4.59
N VAL A 179 6.22 4.35 -3.52
CA VAL A 179 5.53 4.47 -2.22
C VAL A 179 4.64 5.68 -2.28
N VAL A 180 3.36 5.48 -1.99
CA VAL A 180 2.40 6.58 -1.83
C VAL A 180 2.53 7.11 -0.41
N LEU A 181 2.95 8.36 -0.32
CA LEU A 181 3.07 9.13 0.92
C LEU A 181 1.82 10.01 1.03
N GLU A 182 0.95 9.67 1.98
CA GLU A 182 -0.33 10.33 2.21
C GLU A 182 -0.19 11.39 3.30
N LEU A 183 -0.46 12.65 2.99
CA LEU A 183 -0.46 13.73 3.97
C LEU A 183 -1.85 13.83 4.62
N TRP A 184 -1.92 13.53 5.91
CA TRP A 184 -3.13 13.59 6.71
C TRP A 184 -3.15 14.85 7.57
N GLY A 185 -4.24 15.60 7.52
CA GLY A 185 -4.51 16.78 8.32
C GLY A 185 -5.28 16.45 9.59
N LEU A 186 -4.80 16.96 10.72
CA LEU A 186 -5.42 16.82 12.03
C LEU A 186 -5.96 18.16 12.52
N GLN A 187 -7.04 18.08 13.30
CA GLN A 187 -7.73 19.23 13.92
C GLN A 187 -7.79 19.04 15.44
N GLU A 188 -7.95 20.12 16.21
CA GLU A 188 -8.07 20.02 17.67
C GLU A 188 -9.19 19.04 18.06
N GLY A 189 -8.88 18.12 18.96
CA GLY A 189 -9.80 17.07 19.41
C GLY A 189 -9.86 15.84 18.51
N CYS A 190 -9.14 15.82 17.39
CA CYS A 190 -8.96 14.65 16.53
C CYS A 190 -7.96 13.66 17.15
N CYS A 191 -8.29 12.37 17.10
CA CYS A 191 -7.36 11.30 17.47
C CYS A 191 -6.35 11.09 16.32
N PRO A 192 -5.04 11.12 16.59
CA PRO A 192 -4.03 10.78 15.59
C PRO A 192 -4.22 9.37 15.04
N LEU A 193 -3.86 9.17 13.78
CA LEU A 193 -3.80 7.86 13.15
C LEU A 193 -2.67 7.04 13.80
N SER A 194 -2.98 5.79 14.14
CA SER A 194 -2.05 4.85 14.77
C SER A 194 -1.78 3.68 13.84
N SER A 195 -0.52 3.28 13.76
CA SER A 195 -0.12 2.04 13.07
C SER A 195 -0.43 0.83 13.95
N SER A 196 -1.26 -0.10 13.48
CA SER A 196 -1.36 -1.40 14.13
C SER A 196 -0.26 -2.32 13.60
N LEU A 197 0.67 -2.65 14.50
CA LEU A 197 1.82 -3.50 14.22
C LEU A 197 1.55 -4.96 14.61
N GLU A 198 0.34 -5.30 15.05
CA GLU A 198 -0.02 -6.62 15.60
C GLU A 198 0.16 -7.76 14.58
N SER A 199 -0.02 -7.46 13.28
CA SER A 199 0.11 -8.43 12.19
C SER A 199 1.42 -8.30 11.41
N VAL A 200 2.32 -7.40 11.82
CA VAL A 200 3.52 -7.07 11.05
C VAL A 200 4.70 -7.91 11.52
N ARG A 201 5.39 -8.58 10.59
CA ARG A 201 6.64 -9.29 10.91
C ARG A 201 7.75 -8.26 11.13
N MET A 202 8.20 -8.15 12.37
CA MET A 202 9.30 -7.27 12.75
C MET A 202 10.39 -8.04 13.51
N THR A 203 11.64 -7.61 13.36
CA THR A 203 12.73 -8.09 14.23
C THR A 203 12.63 -7.44 15.61
N GLY A 204 13.34 -7.98 16.61
CA GLY A 204 13.42 -7.39 17.96
C GLY A 204 14.04 -5.98 18.01
N GLU A 205 14.65 -5.54 16.92
CA GLU A 205 15.23 -4.20 16.73
C GLU A 205 14.28 -3.23 16.01
N GLY A 206 13.05 -3.67 15.69
CA GLY A 206 12.04 -2.84 15.03
C GLY A 206 12.17 -2.77 13.50
N ILE A 207 12.88 -3.71 12.87
CA ILE A 207 13.03 -3.77 11.41
C ILE A 207 11.84 -4.49 10.79
N PHE A 208 11.19 -3.88 9.81
CA PHE A 208 10.05 -4.44 9.09
C PHE A 208 10.51 -5.47 8.06
N ILE A 209 10.01 -6.71 8.15
CA ILE A 209 10.33 -7.77 7.20
C ILE A 209 9.31 -7.77 6.06
N ILE A 210 9.76 -7.42 4.85
CA ILE A 210 8.93 -7.28 3.63
C ILE A 210 8.99 -8.50 2.72
N ASP A 211 9.53 -9.62 3.19
CA ASP A 211 9.48 -10.86 2.41
C ASP A 211 8.03 -11.31 2.26
N GLU A 212 7.71 -11.91 1.11
CA GLU A 212 6.47 -12.65 0.96
C GLU A 212 6.45 -13.74 2.04
N SER A 213 5.40 -13.75 2.86
CA SER A 213 5.15 -14.91 3.70
C SER A 213 4.84 -16.05 2.75
N GLY A 214 5.75 -17.03 2.64
CA GLY A 214 5.35 -18.37 2.22
C GLY A 214 4.06 -18.75 2.97
N PRO A 215 3.14 -19.48 2.32
CA PRO A 215 1.72 -19.49 2.65
C PRO A 215 1.52 -19.90 4.12
N SER A 216 1.27 -18.93 4.99
CA SER A 216 0.94 -19.15 6.38
C SER A 216 -0.40 -18.48 6.68
N GLU A 217 -1.42 -19.33 6.66
CA GLU A 217 -2.64 -19.31 7.49
C GLU A 217 -3.74 -18.25 7.28
N ALA A 218 -3.60 -17.28 6.37
CA ALA A 218 -4.75 -16.44 5.94
C ALA A 218 -5.46 -16.96 4.67
N ALA A 219 -4.89 -17.97 4.00
CA ALA A 219 -5.45 -18.59 2.80
C ALA A 219 -6.11 -19.95 3.10
N VAL A 220 -7.10 -19.97 4.00
CA VAL A 220 -8.06 -21.10 4.05
C VAL A 220 -9.23 -20.84 3.09
N VAL A 221 -9.23 -19.72 2.35
CA VAL A 221 -10.02 -19.60 1.13
C VAL A 221 -9.28 -20.33 0.01
N ASP A 222 -9.40 -21.65 0.12
CA ASP A 222 -9.65 -22.57 -0.97
C ASP A 222 -8.48 -23.07 -1.84
N SER A 223 -7.42 -23.54 -1.17
CA SER A 223 -6.48 -24.52 -1.73
C SER A 223 -7.18 -25.76 -2.31
N ALA A 224 -8.41 -26.07 -1.87
CA ALA A 224 -9.24 -27.12 -2.42
C ALA A 224 -9.85 -26.74 -3.77
N GLU A 225 -10.43 -25.55 -3.93
CA GLU A 225 -10.94 -25.00 -5.19
C GLU A 225 -9.80 -24.80 -6.18
N LEU A 226 -8.63 -24.29 -5.75
CA LEU A 226 -7.48 -24.16 -6.64
C LEU A 226 -7.01 -25.53 -7.12
N SER A 227 -6.96 -26.54 -6.24
CA SER A 227 -6.65 -27.91 -6.62
C SER A 227 -7.72 -28.55 -7.51
N CYS A 228 -9.00 -28.21 -7.31
CA CYS A 228 -10.11 -28.67 -8.14
C CYS A 228 -10.06 -28.02 -9.53
N CYS A 229 -9.82 -26.71 -9.61
CA CYS A 229 -9.66 -25.96 -10.85
C CYS A 229 -8.48 -26.48 -11.67
N VAL A 230 -7.32 -26.71 -11.04
CA VAL A 230 -6.15 -27.27 -11.73
C VAL A 230 -6.45 -28.67 -12.27
N ARG A 231 -7.17 -29.50 -11.50
CA ARG A 231 -7.57 -30.84 -11.96
C ARG A 231 -8.57 -30.79 -13.12
N ALA A 232 -9.53 -29.87 -13.07
CA ALA A 232 -10.48 -29.66 -14.16
C ALA A 232 -9.77 -29.23 -15.45
N LEU A 233 -8.84 -28.27 -15.38
CA LEU A 233 -8.06 -27.82 -16.52
C LEU A 233 -7.14 -28.92 -17.09
N GLN A 234 -6.59 -29.78 -16.24
CA GLN A 234 -5.81 -30.94 -16.70
C GLN A 234 -6.68 -31.94 -17.46
N GLN A 235 -7.90 -32.17 -17.00
CA GLN A 235 -8.86 -33.06 -17.65
C GLN A 235 -9.30 -32.50 -19.02
N ASP A 236 -9.63 -31.21 -19.08
CA ASP A 236 -9.97 -30.52 -20.34
C ASP A 236 -8.82 -30.59 -21.34
N LEU A 237 -7.56 -30.42 -20.89
CA LEU A 237 -6.39 -30.53 -21.75
C LEU A 237 -6.23 -31.95 -22.34
N GLU A 238 -6.48 -32.98 -21.54
CA GLU A 238 -6.42 -34.39 -21.97
C GLU A 238 -7.51 -34.70 -23.01
N GLU A 239 -8.74 -34.23 -22.76
CA GLU A 239 -9.86 -34.34 -23.70
C GLU A 239 -9.54 -33.65 -25.02
N LEU A 240 -9.03 -32.42 -24.96
CA LEU A 240 -8.67 -31.65 -26.14
C LEU A 240 -7.57 -32.33 -26.95
N LYS A 241 -6.57 -32.94 -26.30
CA LYS A 241 -5.53 -33.74 -26.95
C LYS A 241 -6.12 -34.95 -27.67
N SER A 242 -7.07 -35.65 -27.04
CA SER A 242 -7.74 -36.82 -27.64
C SER A 242 -8.55 -36.43 -28.88
N VAL A 243 -9.31 -35.33 -28.80
CA VAL A 243 -10.12 -34.81 -29.90
C VAL A 243 -9.22 -34.39 -31.05
N ASN A 244 -8.12 -33.68 -30.75
CA ASN A 244 -7.16 -33.24 -31.76
C ASN A 244 -6.48 -34.45 -32.45
N ALA A 245 -6.17 -35.51 -31.71
CA ALA A 245 -5.65 -36.75 -32.28
C ALA A 245 -6.67 -37.44 -33.21
N SER A 246 -7.95 -37.45 -32.85
CA SER A 246 -9.03 -37.99 -33.69
C SER A 246 -9.20 -37.15 -34.97
N LEU A 247 -9.28 -35.82 -34.84
CA LEU A 247 -9.39 -34.90 -35.97
C LEU A 247 -8.20 -34.99 -36.92
N ARG A 248 -6.99 -35.26 -36.41
CA ARG A 248 -5.81 -35.50 -37.26
C ARG A 248 -5.95 -36.77 -38.09
N LYS A 249 -6.49 -37.85 -37.51
CA LYS A 249 -6.75 -39.11 -38.24
C LYS A 249 -7.84 -38.93 -39.29
N GLU A 250 -8.92 -38.24 -38.95
CA GLU A 250 -10.00 -37.93 -39.89
C GLU A 250 -9.49 -37.04 -41.03
N ASN A 251 -8.73 -35.98 -40.72
CA ASN A 251 -8.09 -35.14 -41.74
C ASN A 251 -7.16 -35.95 -42.66
N HIS A 252 -6.44 -36.92 -42.12
CA HIS A 252 -5.58 -37.79 -42.92
C HIS A 252 -6.43 -38.66 -43.88
N SER A 253 -7.47 -39.31 -43.37
CA SER A 253 -8.39 -40.12 -44.19
C SER A 253 -9.12 -39.29 -45.26
N LEU A 254 -9.57 -38.08 -44.93
CA LEU A 254 -10.20 -37.17 -45.89
C LEU A 254 -9.20 -36.73 -46.99
N ARG A 255 -7.94 -36.48 -46.63
CA ARG A 255 -6.88 -36.17 -47.61
C ARG A 255 -6.59 -37.36 -48.53
N GLU A 256 -6.59 -38.59 -48.00
CA GLU A 256 -6.45 -39.80 -48.81
C GLU A 256 -7.64 -39.99 -49.75
N HIS A 257 -8.86 -39.81 -49.27
CA HIS A 257 -10.06 -39.86 -50.11
C HIS A 257 -10.03 -38.81 -51.23
N LEU A 258 -9.70 -37.56 -50.93
CA LEU A 258 -9.53 -36.52 -51.94
C LEU A 258 -8.42 -36.85 -52.96
N HIS A 259 -7.32 -37.44 -52.51
CA HIS A 259 -6.24 -37.87 -53.39
C HIS A 259 -6.72 -38.98 -54.34
N THR A 260 -7.40 -40.01 -53.82
CA THR A 260 -7.95 -41.12 -54.63
C THR A 260 -9.01 -40.67 -55.63
N SER A 261 -9.92 -39.76 -55.25
CA SER A 261 -10.90 -39.17 -56.17
C SER A 261 -10.25 -38.33 -57.25
N ARG A 262 -9.16 -37.60 -56.93
CA ARG A 262 -8.40 -36.82 -57.92
C ARG A 262 -7.68 -37.71 -58.93
N THR A 263 -7.02 -38.78 -58.46
CA THR A 263 -6.34 -39.73 -59.36
C THR A 263 -7.31 -40.59 -60.17
N GLY A 264 -8.50 -40.88 -59.63
CA GLY A 264 -9.56 -41.58 -60.36
C GLY A 264 -10.18 -40.76 -61.50
N ALA A 265 -10.25 -39.43 -61.34
CA ALA A 265 -10.72 -38.50 -62.38
C ALA A 265 -9.69 -38.27 -63.50
N GLU A 266 -8.39 -38.45 -63.23
CA GLU A 266 -7.32 -38.39 -64.24
C GLU A 266 -7.18 -39.69 -65.06
N ALA A 267 -7.63 -40.83 -64.53
CA ALA A 267 -7.61 -42.13 -65.24
C ALA A 267 -8.80 -42.35 -66.21
N THR A 268 -9.77 -41.42 -66.24
CA THR A 268 -10.99 -41.51 -67.07
C THR A 268 -11.10 -40.41 -68.15
N ARG A 269 -9.99 -39.76 -68.49
CA ARG A 269 -9.85 -38.90 -69.68
C ARG A 269 -8.82 -39.48 -70.64
#